data_AF-A0A0W8C331-F1
#
_entry.id   AF-A0A0W8C331-F1
#
_cell.length_a   1.000
_cell.length_b   1.000
_cell.length_c   1.000
_cell.angle_alpha   90.00
_cell.angle_beta   90.00
_cell.angle_gamma   90.00
#
_symmetry.space_group_name_H-M   'P 1'
#
loop_
_entity.id
_entity.type
_entity.pdbx_description
1 polymer ?
#
loop_
_entity_poly.entity_id
_entity_poly.type
_entity_poly.pdbx_seq_one_letter_code
_entity_poly.pdbx_strand_id
1 'polypeptide(L)'
;MTELKTKSGEGVVKFCDVVSRVLRDGLLNDAVIDFGIRMIAESVDGCITFSSLTLVAGWPKPPRQWLSETSYVVMPINLSSNYWGVIIVEITFPTTLTVYFYEPLHDHCYRKELDNTWDYQLRPYLEKWHSQSGSKEPFPKQIIVKWIAKPSQPDLKCCGVMVLGILYAYLRNTHRFERHRVTEAYVSVIRLRLAWLLLCTTKMIPHSKKNLKEMQKTIQEISKVLLPQ
;
A
#
# COMPACT_ATOMS: atom_id res chain seq x y z
N MET A 1 6.13 -4.88 -22.12
CA MET A 1 6.16 -5.45 -20.76
C MET A 1 4.73 -5.56 -20.25
N THR A 2 4.34 -6.66 -19.60
CA THR A 2 2.95 -6.89 -19.16
C THR A 2 2.63 -6.04 -17.93
N GLU A 3 1.47 -5.39 -17.94
CA GLU A 3 0.97 -4.57 -16.83
C GLU A 3 -0.30 -5.19 -16.24
N LEU A 4 -0.41 -5.08 -14.92
CA LEU A 4 -1.56 -5.48 -14.14
C LEU A 4 -2.29 -4.22 -13.67
N LYS A 5 -3.62 -4.24 -13.70
CA LYS A 5 -4.47 -3.17 -13.20
C LYS A 5 -5.35 -3.64 -12.06
N THR A 6 -5.57 -2.76 -11.08
CA THR A 6 -6.61 -2.96 -10.07
C THR A 6 -8.00 -2.97 -10.74
N LYS A 7 -9.06 -3.33 -10.00
CA LYS A 7 -10.39 -3.50 -10.62
C LYS A 7 -10.95 -2.16 -11.09
N SER A 8 -10.69 -1.09 -10.33
CA SER A 8 -11.02 0.29 -10.72
C SER A 8 -10.19 0.79 -11.90
N GLY A 9 -8.98 0.23 -12.10
CA GLY A 9 -8.00 0.69 -13.09
C GLY A 9 -7.12 1.84 -12.60
N GLU A 10 -7.30 2.32 -11.36
CA GLU A 10 -6.53 3.42 -10.79
C GLU A 10 -5.10 3.02 -10.38
N GLY A 11 -4.87 1.75 -10.02
CA GLY A 11 -3.53 1.24 -9.75
C GLY A 11 -2.98 0.45 -10.94
N VAL A 12 -1.70 0.66 -11.24
CA VAL A 12 -0.96 -0.07 -12.29
C VAL A 12 0.37 -0.57 -11.74
N VAL A 13 0.71 -1.84 -12.00
CA VAL A 13 2.02 -2.40 -11.67
C VAL A 13 2.54 -3.28 -12.81
N LYS A 14 3.85 -3.28 -13.03
CA LYS A 14 4.46 -4.19 -14.01
C LYS A 14 4.49 -5.61 -13.45
N PHE A 15 4.15 -6.58 -14.29
CA PHE A 15 4.20 -8.00 -13.91
C PHE A 15 5.58 -8.42 -13.39
N CYS A 16 6.66 -7.90 -14.00
CA CYS A 16 8.02 -8.20 -13.56
C CYS A 16 8.33 -7.67 -12.14
N ASP A 17 7.69 -6.57 -11.71
CA ASP A 17 7.87 -6.05 -10.37
C ASP A 17 7.20 -6.98 -9.35
N VAL A 18 6.02 -7.50 -9.67
CA VAL A 18 5.34 -8.51 -8.83
C VAL A 18 6.19 -9.78 -8.73
N VAL A 19 6.66 -10.34 -9.85
CA VAL A 19 7.47 -11.56 -9.83
C VAL A 19 8.82 -11.35 -9.12
N SER A 20 9.52 -10.26 -9.40
CA SER A 20 10.87 -10.04 -8.86
C SER A 20 10.87 -9.60 -7.40
N ARG A 21 9.82 -8.92 -6.91
CA ARG A 21 9.79 -8.35 -5.55
C ARG A 21 8.92 -9.13 -4.59
N VAL A 22 7.82 -9.71 -5.06
CA VAL A 22 6.90 -10.47 -4.20
C VAL A 22 7.34 -11.93 -4.11
N LEU A 23 7.57 -12.59 -5.26
CA LEU A 23 7.87 -14.03 -5.32
C LEU A 23 9.33 -14.36 -5.01
N ARG A 24 10.27 -13.44 -5.27
CA ARG A 24 11.64 -13.55 -4.74
C ARG A 24 11.72 -12.83 -3.40
N ASP A 25 12.70 -13.17 -2.57
CA ASP A 25 12.96 -12.56 -1.25
C ASP A 25 13.48 -11.11 -1.36
N GLY A 26 12.79 -10.29 -2.17
CA GLY A 26 13.11 -8.91 -2.48
C GLY A 26 12.31 -7.93 -1.63
N LEU A 27 12.87 -6.75 -1.46
CA LEU A 27 12.16 -5.59 -0.90
C LEU A 27 11.08 -5.13 -1.89
N LEU A 28 9.85 -4.96 -1.38
CA LEU A 28 8.77 -4.36 -2.17
C LEU A 28 9.14 -2.91 -2.48
N ASN A 29 8.93 -2.48 -3.71
CA ASN A 29 9.12 -1.09 -4.12
C ASN A 29 7.80 -0.30 -4.00
N ASP A 30 7.87 1.01 -4.22
CA ASP A 30 6.71 1.90 -4.15
C ASP A 30 5.55 1.43 -5.05
N ALA A 31 5.86 0.95 -6.26
CA ALA A 31 4.85 0.49 -7.21
C ALA A 31 4.07 -0.73 -6.69
N VAL A 32 4.75 -1.73 -6.12
CA VAL A 32 4.09 -2.93 -5.58
C VAL A 32 3.32 -2.59 -4.29
N ILE A 33 3.83 -1.69 -3.45
CA ILE A 33 3.14 -1.23 -2.25
C ILE A 33 1.87 -0.45 -2.59
N ASP A 34 1.99 0.58 -3.44
CA ASP A 34 0.85 1.40 -3.88
C ASP A 34 -0.25 0.52 -4.51
N PHE A 35 0.14 -0.39 -5.40
CA PHE A 35 -0.78 -1.31 -6.05
C PHE A 35 -1.46 -2.27 -5.05
N GLY A 36 -0.69 -2.85 -4.13
CA GLY A 36 -1.22 -3.77 -3.11
C GLY A 36 -2.20 -3.07 -2.17
N ILE A 37 -1.87 -1.85 -1.73
CA ILE A 37 -2.72 -1.03 -0.85
C ILE A 37 -4.03 -0.67 -1.56
N ARG A 38 -3.97 -0.18 -2.80
CA ARG A 38 -5.17 0.14 -3.58
C ARG A 38 -6.07 -1.06 -3.76
N MET A 39 -5.53 -2.25 -4.06
CA MET A 39 -6.35 -3.45 -4.18
C MET A 39 -7.07 -3.82 -2.89
N ILE A 40 -6.40 -3.68 -1.74
CA ILE A 40 -7.02 -3.97 -0.44
C ILE A 40 -8.10 -2.91 -0.15
N ALA A 41 -7.79 -1.64 -0.36
CA ALA A 41 -8.70 -0.51 -0.14
C ALA A 41 -9.94 -0.57 -1.04
N GLU A 42 -9.81 -0.96 -2.31
CA GLU A 42 -10.95 -1.16 -3.24
C GLU A 42 -11.98 -2.18 -2.74
N SER A 43 -11.63 -3.02 -1.77
CA SER A 43 -12.54 -4.00 -1.16
C SER A 43 -13.31 -3.46 0.05
N VAL A 44 -13.14 -2.19 0.39
CA VAL A 44 -13.64 -1.53 1.61
C VAL A 44 -14.24 -0.18 1.24
N ASP A 45 -15.54 -0.01 1.49
CA ASP A 45 -16.26 1.21 1.13
C ASP A 45 -15.74 2.42 1.92
N GLY A 46 -15.56 3.54 1.21
CA GLY A 46 -15.07 4.78 1.80
C GLY A 46 -13.59 4.73 2.22
N CYS A 47 -12.77 3.82 1.68
CA CYS A 47 -11.33 3.81 1.92
C CYS A 47 -10.58 4.65 0.88
N ILE A 48 -9.83 5.65 1.33
CA ILE A 48 -8.98 6.51 0.50
C ILE A 48 -7.52 6.20 0.77
N THR A 49 -6.71 6.11 -0.29
CA THR A 49 -5.28 5.77 -0.18
C THR A 49 -4.41 6.88 -0.78
N PHE A 50 -3.34 7.23 -0.08
CA PHE A 50 -2.26 8.05 -0.63
C PHE A 50 -1.09 7.19 -1.11
N SER A 51 -0.28 7.75 -2.00
CA SER A 51 0.95 7.11 -2.45
C SER A 51 2.10 7.44 -1.49
N SER A 52 3.08 6.54 -1.38
CA SER A 52 4.33 6.83 -0.66
C SER A 52 5.06 8.04 -1.24
N LEU A 53 4.86 8.30 -2.53
CA LEU A 53 5.46 9.40 -3.25
C LEU A 53 4.79 10.75 -2.97
N THR A 54 3.65 10.80 -2.27
CA THR A 54 2.92 12.05 -1.97
C THR A 54 3.81 13.05 -1.21
N LEU A 55 4.71 12.57 -0.34
CA LEU A 55 5.62 13.44 0.41
C LEU A 55 6.67 14.13 -0.48
N VAL A 56 7.01 13.52 -1.62
CA VAL A 56 8.05 14.03 -2.55
C VAL A 56 7.42 14.76 -3.73
N ALA A 57 6.35 14.20 -4.29
CA ALA A 57 5.64 14.74 -5.45
C ALA A 57 4.64 15.86 -5.09
N GLY A 58 4.34 16.02 -3.80
CA GLY A 58 3.39 16.98 -3.28
C GLY A 58 2.00 16.40 -3.05
N TRP A 59 1.26 17.06 -2.16
CA TRP A 59 -0.09 16.67 -1.78
C TRP A 59 -1.11 16.95 -2.89
N PRO A 60 -1.98 15.99 -3.23
CA PRO A 60 -3.06 16.25 -4.19
C PRO A 60 -4.03 17.28 -3.63
N LYS A 61 -4.78 17.98 -4.48
CA LYS A 61 -5.85 18.86 -4.00
C LYS A 61 -6.86 18.06 -3.17
N PRO A 62 -7.35 18.58 -2.04
CA PRO A 62 -8.37 17.91 -1.28
C PRO A 62 -9.57 17.49 -2.13
N PRO A 63 -10.08 16.27 -1.95
CA PRO A 63 -11.30 15.82 -2.60
C PRO A 63 -12.50 16.74 -2.29
N ARG A 64 -13.48 16.76 -3.19
CA ARG A 64 -14.75 17.46 -2.95
C ARG A 64 -15.68 16.71 -1.98
N GLN A 65 -15.53 15.38 -1.88
CA GLN A 65 -16.30 14.56 -0.96
C GLN A 65 -16.03 14.98 0.49
N TRP A 66 -17.00 14.79 1.38
CA TRP A 66 -16.80 15.13 2.78
C TRP A 66 -15.89 14.13 3.46
N LEU A 67 -15.07 14.60 4.41
CA LEU A 67 -14.23 13.71 5.21
C LEU A 67 -15.10 12.70 5.99
N SER A 68 -16.33 13.09 6.35
CA SER A 68 -17.32 12.24 7.02
C SER A 68 -17.86 11.08 6.18
N GLU A 69 -17.69 11.13 4.85
CA GLU A 69 -18.06 10.05 3.93
C GLU A 69 -16.94 9.01 3.76
N THR A 70 -15.78 9.26 4.39
CA THR A 70 -14.61 8.40 4.35
C THR A 70 -14.57 7.55 5.62
N SER A 71 -14.44 6.23 5.46
CA SER A 71 -14.27 5.28 6.57
C SER A 71 -12.80 5.20 6.99
N TYR A 72 -11.90 5.18 6.00
CA TYR A 72 -10.47 5.02 6.22
C TYR A 72 -9.63 5.92 5.30
N VAL A 73 -8.54 6.45 5.83
CA VAL A 73 -7.44 7.03 5.05
C VAL A 73 -6.17 6.23 5.31
N VAL A 74 -5.50 5.77 4.26
CA VAL A 74 -4.31 4.92 4.34
C VAL A 74 -3.15 5.60 3.65
N MET A 75 -2.00 5.67 4.31
CA MET A 75 -0.79 6.25 3.75
C MET A 75 0.42 5.34 4.04
N PRO A 76 0.98 4.65 3.03
CA PRO A 76 2.28 4.00 3.17
C PRO A 76 3.39 5.04 3.22
N ILE A 77 4.39 4.81 4.06
CA ILE A 77 5.56 5.68 4.21
C ILE A 77 6.82 4.88 3.86
N ASN A 78 7.59 5.40 2.91
CA ASN A 78 8.92 4.89 2.58
C ASN A 78 9.94 5.53 3.52
N LEU A 79 10.12 4.91 4.67
CA LEU A 79 10.94 5.39 5.78
C LEU A 79 12.42 5.30 5.41
N SER A 80 13.13 6.43 5.54
CA SER A 80 14.54 6.57 5.12
C SER A 80 14.85 6.01 3.70
N SER A 81 13.87 5.99 2.79
CA SER A 81 13.99 5.46 1.42
C SER A 81 14.38 3.98 1.29
N ASN A 82 14.32 3.20 2.36
CA ASN A 82 14.71 1.79 2.35
C ASN A 82 13.80 0.87 3.16
N TYR A 83 12.78 1.42 3.82
CA TYR A 83 11.96 0.70 4.77
C TYR A 83 10.49 1.12 4.69
N TRP A 84 9.58 0.26 5.15
CA TRP A 84 8.13 0.48 4.98
C TRP A 84 7.41 0.55 6.32
N GLY A 85 6.66 1.64 6.49
CA GLY A 85 5.65 1.80 7.53
C GLY A 85 4.32 2.23 6.94
N VAL A 86 3.29 2.31 7.77
CA VAL A 86 1.97 2.76 7.34
C VAL A 86 1.25 3.54 8.43
N ILE A 87 0.52 4.57 8.01
CA ILE A 87 -0.45 5.28 8.82
C ILE A 87 -1.85 4.90 8.31
N ILE A 88 -2.70 4.40 9.20
CA ILE A 88 -4.10 4.08 8.93
C ILE A 88 -4.96 4.97 9.81
N VAL A 89 -5.78 5.83 9.22
CA VAL A 89 -6.72 6.69 9.93
C VAL A 89 -8.11 6.10 9.76
N GLU A 90 -8.69 5.64 10.85
CA GLU A 90 -10.10 5.27 10.95
C GLU A 90 -10.91 6.50 11.34
N ILE A 91 -11.92 6.80 10.55
CA ILE A 91 -12.72 8.02 10.70
C ILE A 91 -14.08 7.63 11.26
N THR A 92 -14.33 8.01 12.51
CA THR A 92 -15.64 7.88 13.16
C THR A 92 -16.19 9.29 13.34
N PHE A 93 -16.78 9.82 12.26
CA PHE A 93 -17.26 11.20 12.23
C PHE A 93 -18.59 11.37 13.00
N PRO A 94 -18.87 12.53 13.63
CA PRO A 94 -18.00 13.71 13.85
C PRO A 94 -17.07 13.60 15.05
N THR A 95 -17.07 12.48 15.76
CA THR A 95 -16.54 12.42 17.12
C THR A 95 -15.03 12.23 17.17
N THR A 96 -14.50 11.29 16.37
CA THR A 96 -13.20 10.69 16.64
C THR A 96 -12.45 10.34 15.37
N LEU A 97 -11.15 10.63 15.35
CA LEU A 97 -10.19 10.01 14.44
C LEU A 97 -9.33 9.03 15.25
N THR A 98 -9.29 7.77 14.84
CA THR A 98 -8.35 6.81 15.41
C THR A 98 -7.22 6.57 14.42
N VAL A 99 -6.00 6.90 14.81
CA VAL A 99 -4.81 6.81 13.98
C VAL A 99 -3.99 5.63 14.44
N TYR A 100 -3.73 4.69 13.54
CA TYR A 100 -2.90 3.53 13.78
C TYR A 100 -1.58 3.69 13.04
N PHE A 101 -0.48 3.64 13.79
CA PHE A 101 0.87 3.58 13.25
C PHE A 101 1.39 2.15 13.30
N TYR A 102 1.96 1.71 12.18
CA TYR A 102 2.63 0.43 12.12
C TYR A 102 3.99 0.55 11.42
N GLU A 103 5.00 0.05 12.13
CA GLU A 103 6.38 0.02 11.70
C GLU A 103 6.95 -1.34 12.18
N PRO A 104 7.25 -2.29 11.28
CA PRO A 104 7.50 -3.68 11.67
C PRO A 104 8.80 -3.97 12.48
N LEU A 105 9.82 -3.10 12.46
CA LEU A 105 11.07 -3.27 13.22
C LEU A 105 11.00 -2.75 14.65
N HIS A 106 10.08 -1.86 14.95
CA HIS A 106 10.05 -1.04 16.16
C HIS A 106 11.30 -0.15 16.32
N ASP A 107 11.84 0.33 15.22
CA ASP A 107 12.97 1.25 15.21
C ASP A 107 12.53 2.65 15.62
N HIS A 108 13.23 3.25 16.58
CA HIS A 108 12.85 4.55 17.14
C HIS A 108 12.91 5.69 16.11
N CYS A 109 13.88 5.67 15.20
CA CYS A 109 14.02 6.71 14.17
C CYS A 109 12.88 6.62 13.16
N TYR A 110 12.55 5.41 12.72
CA TYR A 110 11.41 5.17 11.83
C TYR A 110 10.07 5.52 12.46
N ARG A 111 9.89 5.24 13.74
CA ARG A 111 8.68 5.64 14.46
C ARG A 111 8.52 7.16 14.51
N LYS A 112 9.62 7.88 14.78
CA LYS A 112 9.65 9.33 14.76
C LYS A 112 9.32 9.90 13.38
N GLU A 113 9.75 9.26 12.29
CA GLU A 113 9.35 9.65 10.93
C GLU A 113 7.83 9.53 10.71
N LEU A 114 7.18 8.47 11.22
CA LEU A 114 5.72 8.32 11.16
C LEU A 114 4.99 9.39 11.99
N ASP A 115 5.45 9.64 13.22
CA ASP A 115 4.90 10.69 14.09
C ASP A 115 4.97 12.07 13.39
N ASN A 116 6.16 12.42 12.88
CA ASN A 116 6.36 13.67 12.15
C ASN A 116 5.48 13.77 10.90
N THR A 117 5.33 12.67 10.16
CA THR A 117 4.49 12.64 8.97
C THR A 117 3.02 12.85 9.32
N TRP A 118 2.56 12.25 10.42
CA TRP A 118 1.21 12.50 10.91
C TRP A 118 1.01 13.97 11.31
N ASP A 119 1.84 14.48 12.22
CA ASP A 119 1.65 15.79 12.86
C ASP A 119 1.81 16.96 11.89
N TYR A 120 2.80 16.87 10.99
CA TYR A 120 3.18 18.00 10.14
C TYR A 120 2.68 17.89 8.70
N GLN A 121 2.12 16.75 8.30
CA GLN A 121 1.72 16.54 6.90
C GLN A 121 0.29 16.00 6.78
N LEU A 122 0.05 14.75 7.19
CA LEU A 122 -1.24 14.09 6.95
C LEU A 122 -2.38 14.73 7.74
N ARG A 123 -2.19 15.02 9.03
CA ARG A 123 -3.25 15.66 9.82
C ARG A 123 -3.60 17.06 9.30
N PRO A 124 -2.66 17.99 9.06
CA PRO A 124 -2.97 19.28 8.44
C PRO A 124 -3.67 19.13 7.08
N TYR A 125 -3.33 18.11 6.31
CA TYR A 125 -4.03 17.81 5.06
C TYR A 125 -5.49 17.44 5.29
N LEU A 126 -5.78 16.57 6.27
CA LEU A 126 -7.16 16.17 6.60
C LEU A 126 -7.98 17.34 7.16
N GLU A 127 -7.37 18.21 7.98
CA GLU A 127 -8.00 19.43 8.48
C GLU A 127 -8.34 20.40 7.33
N LYS A 128 -7.41 20.56 6.39
CA LYS A 128 -7.63 21.34 5.16
C LYS A 128 -8.71 20.73 4.28
N TRP A 129 -8.71 19.41 4.10
CA TRP A 129 -9.76 18.72 3.34
C TRP A 129 -11.13 18.93 3.97
N HIS A 130 -11.25 18.71 5.28
CA HIS A 130 -12.49 18.94 6.01
C HIS A 130 -13.03 20.37 5.81
N SER A 131 -12.18 21.39 6.03
CA SER A 131 -12.58 22.79 5.87
C SER A 131 -12.98 23.17 4.43
N GLN A 132 -12.34 22.60 3.42
CA GLN A 132 -12.63 22.89 2.01
C GLN A 132 -13.83 22.12 1.45
N SER A 133 -14.17 20.98 2.06
CA SER A 133 -15.31 20.17 1.64
C SER A 133 -16.68 20.78 1.99
N GLY A 134 -16.69 21.84 2.81
CA GLY A 134 -17.90 22.58 3.17
C GLY A 134 -18.73 21.92 4.27
N SER A 135 -18.13 21.00 5.05
CA SER A 135 -18.79 20.41 6.21
C SER A 135 -19.11 21.48 7.26
N LYS A 136 -20.34 21.44 7.81
CA LYS A 136 -20.79 22.34 8.87
C LYS A 136 -20.31 21.91 10.26
N GLU A 137 -20.00 20.63 10.41
CA GLU A 137 -19.51 20.06 11.65
C GLU A 137 -18.04 20.45 11.86
N PRO A 138 -17.59 20.64 13.11
CA PRO A 138 -16.18 20.88 13.38
C PRO A 138 -15.34 19.64 13.03
N PHE A 139 -14.05 19.86 12.73
CA PHE A 139 -13.10 18.75 12.62
C PHE A 139 -13.06 17.96 13.95
N PRO A 140 -12.98 16.62 13.92
CA PRO A 140 -13.02 15.81 15.14
C PRO A 140 -11.96 16.26 16.15
N LYS A 141 -12.40 16.61 17.37
CA LYS A 141 -11.51 17.06 18.45
C LYS A 141 -10.77 15.90 19.11
N GLN A 142 -11.39 14.72 19.14
CA GLN A 142 -10.79 13.52 19.72
C GLN A 142 -9.94 12.80 18.67
N ILE A 143 -8.63 12.86 18.84
CA ILE A 143 -7.68 12.11 18.01
C ILE A 143 -7.01 11.08 18.92
N ILE A 144 -7.22 9.81 18.63
CA ILE A 144 -6.65 8.68 19.39
C ILE A 144 -5.53 8.08 18.54
N VAL A 145 -4.28 8.26 18.97
CA VAL A 145 -3.12 7.66 18.31
C VAL A 145 -2.78 6.32 18.97
N LYS A 146 -2.61 5.27 18.17
CA LYS A 146 -2.30 3.91 18.60
C LYS A 146 -1.12 3.35 17.81
N TRP A 147 -0.19 2.74 18.52
CA TRP A 147 0.88 1.96 17.92
C TRP A 147 0.48 0.50 17.80
N ILE A 148 0.53 -0.03 16.59
CA ILE A 148 0.37 -1.46 16.34
C ILE A 148 1.68 -2.14 16.72
N ALA A 149 1.68 -2.81 17.86
CA ALA A 149 2.90 -3.39 18.44
C ALA A 149 3.28 -4.77 17.86
N LYS A 150 2.38 -5.42 17.11
CA LYS A 150 2.61 -6.75 16.53
C LYS A 150 1.88 -6.92 15.19
N PRO A 151 2.39 -7.80 14.30
CA PRO A 151 3.59 -8.60 14.48
C PRO A 151 4.87 -7.81 14.19
N SER A 152 5.98 -8.19 14.82
CA SER A 152 7.31 -7.68 14.47
C SER A 152 7.86 -8.50 13.30
N GLN A 153 8.63 -7.87 12.41
CA GLN A 153 9.22 -8.61 11.30
C GLN A 153 10.32 -9.57 11.79
N PRO A 154 10.41 -10.79 11.23
CA PRO A 154 11.44 -11.77 11.59
C PRO A 154 12.78 -11.54 10.87
N ASP A 155 12.77 -10.81 9.75
CA ASP A 155 13.92 -10.55 8.88
C ASP A 155 14.01 -9.05 8.56
N LEU A 156 15.04 -8.61 7.82
CA LEU A 156 15.23 -7.22 7.41
C LEU A 156 14.61 -6.88 6.03
N LYS A 157 13.81 -7.77 5.44
CA LYS A 157 13.37 -7.67 4.03
C LYS A 157 11.88 -7.74 3.81
N CYS A 158 11.09 -8.08 4.83
CA CYS A 158 9.66 -8.31 4.69
C CYS A 158 8.78 -7.13 5.13
N CYS A 159 9.35 -5.97 5.48
CA CYS A 159 8.60 -4.80 5.95
C CYS A 159 7.39 -4.44 5.09
N GLY A 160 7.55 -4.40 3.76
CA GLY A 160 6.45 -4.15 2.84
C GLY A 160 5.35 -5.23 2.86
N VAL A 161 5.75 -6.50 3.00
CA VAL A 161 4.81 -7.64 3.13
C VAL A 161 4.02 -7.52 4.44
N MET A 162 4.70 -7.13 5.52
CA MET A 162 4.10 -6.92 6.83
C MET A 162 3.10 -5.77 6.82
N VAL A 163 3.45 -4.63 6.18
CA VAL A 163 2.55 -3.49 5.98
C VAL A 163 1.28 -3.89 5.26
N LEU A 164 1.38 -4.62 4.14
CA LEU A 164 0.20 -5.12 3.41
C LEU A 164 -0.64 -6.09 4.25
N GLY A 165 0.00 -6.94 5.05
CA GLY A 165 -0.67 -7.87 5.96
C GLY A 165 -1.47 -7.17 7.06
N ILE A 166 -0.86 -6.16 7.72
CA ILE A 166 -1.54 -5.35 8.75
C ILE A 166 -2.69 -4.57 8.13
N LEU A 167 -2.46 -3.93 6.98
CA LEU A 167 -3.50 -3.17 6.31
C LEU A 167 -4.71 -4.05 5.99
N TYR A 168 -4.49 -5.22 5.40
CA TYR A 168 -5.56 -6.18 5.12
C TYR A 168 -6.33 -6.57 6.39
N ALA A 169 -5.63 -6.81 7.51
CA ALA A 169 -6.25 -7.23 8.75
C ALA A 169 -7.13 -6.14 9.38
N TYR A 170 -6.66 -4.88 9.36
CA TYR A 170 -7.35 -3.72 9.92
C TYR A 170 -8.55 -3.32 9.07
N LEU A 171 -8.36 -3.12 7.76
CA LEU A 171 -9.46 -2.66 6.89
C LEU A 171 -10.59 -3.68 6.77
N ARG A 172 -10.30 -4.98 6.98
CA ARG A 172 -11.32 -6.05 6.98
C ARG A 172 -11.85 -6.38 8.38
N ASN A 173 -11.44 -5.62 9.40
CA ASN A 173 -11.78 -5.82 10.81
C ASN A 173 -11.63 -7.28 11.27
N THR A 174 -10.57 -7.95 10.82
CA THR A 174 -10.32 -9.35 11.20
C THR A 174 -9.34 -9.43 12.36
N HIS A 175 -8.40 -8.48 12.45
CA HIS A 175 -7.29 -8.45 13.41
C HIS A 175 -6.52 -9.79 13.53
N ARG A 176 -6.64 -10.67 12.53
CA ARG A 176 -6.07 -12.02 12.59
C ARG A 176 -4.56 -11.96 12.48
N PHE A 177 -4.04 -11.07 11.63
CA PHE A 177 -2.61 -10.97 11.36
C PHE A 177 -1.80 -10.58 12.60
N GLU A 178 -2.30 -9.64 13.42
CA GLU A 178 -1.67 -9.20 14.67
C GLU A 178 -1.41 -10.33 15.68
N ARG A 179 -2.23 -11.39 15.63
CA ARG A 179 -2.17 -12.52 16.57
C ARG A 179 -1.15 -13.59 16.17
N HIS A 180 -0.59 -13.52 14.96
CA HIS A 180 0.34 -14.54 14.48
C HIS A 180 1.77 -14.27 14.94
N ARG A 181 2.48 -15.34 15.32
CA ARG A 181 3.94 -15.33 15.37
C ARG A 181 4.47 -15.40 13.94
N VAL A 182 5.11 -14.33 13.48
CA VAL A 182 5.67 -14.27 12.13
C VAL A 182 7.08 -14.85 12.14
N THR A 183 7.26 -15.96 11.43
CA THR A 183 8.55 -16.60 11.13
C THR A 183 8.90 -16.40 9.65
N GLU A 184 10.13 -16.67 9.24
CA GLU A 184 10.54 -16.60 7.82
C GLU A 184 9.67 -17.49 6.91
N ALA A 185 9.35 -18.72 7.36
CA ALA A 185 8.45 -19.62 6.65
C ALA A 185 7.04 -19.02 6.53
N TYR A 186 6.56 -18.36 7.60
CA TYR A 186 5.28 -17.66 7.56
C TYR A 186 5.29 -16.50 6.56
N VAL A 187 6.38 -15.71 6.52
CA VAL A 187 6.57 -14.63 5.52
C VAL A 187 6.49 -15.19 4.10
N SER A 188 7.10 -16.35 3.84
CA SER A 188 7.02 -17.01 2.52
C SER A 188 5.57 -17.34 2.14
N VAL A 189 4.78 -17.82 3.08
CA VAL A 189 3.35 -18.07 2.87
C VAL A 189 2.58 -16.77 2.60
N ILE A 190 2.86 -15.68 3.33
CA ILE A 190 2.22 -14.38 3.06
C ILE A 190 2.61 -13.89 1.66
N ARG A 191 3.88 -13.97 1.27
CA ARG A 191 4.35 -13.59 -0.07
C ARG A 191 3.61 -14.36 -1.17
N LEU A 192 3.43 -15.67 -1.00
CA LEU A 192 2.64 -16.49 -1.94
C LEU A 192 1.18 -16.05 -1.99
N ARG A 193 0.55 -15.76 -0.84
CA ARG A 193 -0.83 -15.24 -0.79
C ARG A 193 -0.95 -13.87 -1.45
N LEU A 194 0.00 -12.97 -1.22
CA LEU A 194 0.05 -11.66 -1.86
C LEU A 194 0.23 -11.81 -3.36
N ALA A 195 1.15 -12.66 -3.83
CA ALA A 195 1.32 -12.90 -5.25
C ALA A 195 0.04 -13.47 -5.89
N TRP A 196 -0.61 -14.44 -5.23
CA TRP A 196 -1.91 -14.95 -5.67
C TRP A 196 -2.94 -13.84 -5.78
N LEU A 197 -3.09 -12.99 -4.75
CA LEU A 197 -4.01 -11.85 -4.79
C LEU A 197 -3.67 -10.93 -5.96
N LEU A 198 -2.41 -10.46 -6.06
CA LEU A 198 -1.95 -9.55 -7.10
C LEU A 198 -2.13 -10.09 -8.52
N LEU A 199 -2.02 -11.40 -8.73
CA LEU A 199 -2.13 -12.01 -10.06
C LEU A 199 -3.56 -12.42 -10.42
N CYS A 200 -4.35 -12.87 -9.43
CA CYS A 200 -5.65 -13.48 -9.69
C CYS A 200 -6.83 -12.51 -9.52
N THR A 201 -6.64 -11.37 -8.82
CA THR A 201 -7.72 -10.38 -8.64
C THR A 201 -7.58 -9.16 -9.56
N THR A 202 -6.57 -9.15 -10.43
CA THR A 202 -6.25 -8.04 -11.32
C THR A 202 -6.62 -8.34 -12.77
N LYS A 203 -6.90 -7.29 -13.55
CA LYS A 203 -7.10 -7.41 -14.99
C LYS A 203 -5.74 -7.27 -15.68
N MET A 204 -5.36 -8.28 -16.47
CA MET A 204 -4.21 -8.15 -17.36
C MET A 204 -4.56 -7.22 -18.52
N ILE A 205 -3.69 -6.25 -18.81
CA ILE A 205 -3.83 -5.44 -20.02
C ILE A 205 -3.26 -6.22 -21.19
N PRO A 206 -4.02 -6.45 -22.27
CA PRO A 206 -3.48 -7.00 -23.50
C PRO A 206 -2.37 -6.08 -24.01
N HIS A 207 -1.26 -6.68 -24.46
CA HIS A 207 -0.18 -5.91 -25.07
C HIS A 207 -0.69 -5.08 -26.24
N SER A 208 -0.19 -3.84 -26.37
CA SER A 208 -0.41 -3.05 -27.58
C SER A 208 0.10 -3.82 -28.81
N LYS A 209 -0.48 -3.61 -29.99
CA LYS A 209 -0.03 -4.24 -31.24
C LYS A 209 1.47 -4.02 -31.51
N LYS A 210 2.01 -2.88 -31.05
CA LYS A 210 3.45 -2.58 -31.12
C LYS A 210 4.27 -3.50 -30.21
N ASN A 211 3.85 -3.64 -28.94
CA ASN A 211 4.52 -4.50 -27.97
C ASN A 211 4.47 -5.98 -28.37
N LEU A 212 3.38 -6.44 -28.99
CA LEU A 212 3.28 -7.81 -29.52
C LEU A 212 4.28 -8.06 -30.65
N LYS A 213 4.45 -7.10 -31.57
CA LYS A 213 5.44 -7.21 -32.66
C LYS A 213 6.87 -7.23 -32.13
N GLU A 214 7.18 -6.39 -31.15
CA GLU A 214 8.51 -6.38 -30.50
C GLU A 214 8.77 -7.70 -29.76
N MET A 215 7.79 -8.23 -29.01
CA MET A 215 7.90 -9.55 -28.37
C MET A 215 8.14 -10.68 -29.39
N GLN A 216 7.39 -10.69 -30.50
CA GLN A 216 7.58 -11.68 -31.56
C GLN A 216 8.99 -11.60 -32.15
N LYS A 217 9.51 -10.39 -32.36
CA LYS A 217 10.88 -10.17 -32.85
C LYS A 217 11.92 -10.71 -31.86
N THR A 218 11.78 -10.41 -30.57
CA THR A 218 12.69 -10.92 -29.53
C THR A 218 12.61 -12.44 -29.41
N ILE A 219 11.42 -13.05 -29.49
CA ILE A 219 11.26 -14.52 -29.49
C ILE A 219 11.98 -15.13 -30.69
N GLN A 220 11.85 -14.53 -31.88
CA GLN A 220 12.57 -15.00 -33.09
C GLN A 220 14.09 -14.89 -32.94
N GLU A 221 14.58 -13.82 -32.34
CA GLU A 221 16.02 -13.64 -32.07
C GLU A 221 16.54 -14.66 -31.05
N ILE A 222 15.79 -14.89 -29.96
CA ILE A 222 16.14 -15.89 -28.94
C ILE A 222 16.14 -17.31 -29.52
N SER A 223 15.12 -17.68 -30.32
CA SER A 223 15.05 -19.01 -30.94
C SER A 223 16.23 -19.28 -31.88
N LYS A 224 16.77 -18.26 -32.54
CA LYS A 224 17.98 -18.38 -33.38
C LYS A 224 19.25 -18.66 -32.58
N VAL A 225 19.26 -18.30 -31.29
CA VAL A 225 20.41 -18.51 -30.39
C VAL A 225 20.28 -19.82 -29.62
N LEU A 226 19.05 -20.26 -29.31
CA LEU A 226 18.79 -21.44 -28.47
C LEU A 226 18.61 -22.75 -29.24
N LEU A 227 18.35 -22.70 -30.55
CA LEU A 227 18.31 -23.90 -31.38
C LEU A 227 19.71 -24.15 -31.96
N PRO A 228 20.29 -25.36 -31.83
CA PRO A 228 21.52 -25.70 -32.54
C PRO A 228 21.25 -25.64 -34.05
N GLN A 229 22.20 -25.05 -34.80
CA GLN A 229 22.14 -24.93 -36.25
C GLN A 229 22.12 -26.29 -36.93
#